data_AF-A0A8C7M656-F1
#
_entry.id   AF-A0A8C7M656-F1
#
_cell.length_a   1.000
_cell.length_b   1.000
_cell.length_c   1.000
_cell.angle_alpha   90.00
_cell.angle_beta   90.00
_cell.angle_gamma   90.00
#
_symmetry.space_group_name_H-M   'P 1'
#
loop_
_entity.id
_entity.type
_entity.pdbx_description
1 polymer ?
#
loop_
_entity_poly.entity_id
_entity_poly.type
_entity_poly.pdbx_seq_one_letter_code
_entity_poly.pdbx_strand_id
1 'polypeptide(L)'
;MAAVFLITLYEYSPLFYITVISLCFVVTAAMVLGWFGFDVPVILRSSDETESVVPVPEKRMVQVANPFALEMGSSGVASVTEGVSLLPCCLEPCVLSCYWGCGVHALQGALQTHQHGPSKLTTPHLFQEALHFQYHHCQSFHMSGEDREEHYTKMPADLGITDFGLLPRERYPIVAVLTLAESEARDTYNIVASVTVVHVPDDKYSLEHV
;
A
#
# COMPACT_ATOMS: atom_id res chain seq x y z
N MET A 1 -53.78 -7.46 68.60
CA MET A 1 -53.33 -8.22 67.41
C MET A 1 -52.64 -7.35 66.36
N ALA A 2 -53.16 -6.17 66.00
CA ALA A 2 -52.53 -5.29 64.99
C ALA A 2 -51.10 -4.81 65.35
N ALA A 3 -50.80 -4.54 66.62
CA ALA A 3 -49.47 -4.10 67.07
C ALA A 3 -48.38 -5.17 66.91
N VAL A 4 -48.71 -6.45 67.12
CA VAL A 4 -47.77 -7.56 66.94
C VAL A 4 -47.47 -7.76 65.45
N PHE A 5 -48.50 -7.67 64.59
CA PHE A 5 -48.32 -7.72 63.14
C PHE A 5 -47.47 -6.57 62.60
N LEU A 6 -47.63 -5.35 63.14
CA LEU A 6 -46.83 -4.18 62.77
C LEU A 6 -45.36 -4.32 63.21
N ILE A 7 -45.11 -4.88 64.38
CA ILE A 7 -43.74 -5.15 64.86
C ILE A 7 -43.10 -6.25 64.00
N THR A 8 -43.82 -7.34 63.70
CA THR A 8 -43.28 -8.39 62.81
C THR A 8 -43.07 -7.89 61.38
N LEU A 9 -43.94 -7.02 60.85
CA LEU A 9 -43.74 -6.38 59.54
C LEU A 9 -42.56 -5.39 59.58
N TYR A 10 -42.36 -4.67 60.69
CA TYR A 10 -41.23 -3.77 60.87
C TYR A 10 -39.91 -4.49 61.09
N GLU A 11 -39.92 -5.72 61.59
CA GLU A 11 -38.72 -6.56 61.78
C GLU A 11 -38.36 -7.32 60.49
N TYR A 12 -39.38 -7.77 59.74
CA TYR A 12 -39.21 -8.37 58.42
C TYR A 12 -38.91 -7.34 57.32
N SER A 13 -39.40 -6.10 57.44
CA SER A 13 -39.23 -5.04 56.44
C SER A 13 -37.75 -4.74 56.17
N PRO A 14 -36.89 -4.48 57.17
CA PRO A 14 -35.46 -4.29 56.98
C PRO A 14 -34.80 -5.48 56.32
N LEU A 15 -35.08 -6.71 56.80
CA LEU A 15 -34.49 -7.92 56.23
C LEU A 15 -34.95 -8.14 54.79
N PHE A 16 -36.23 -7.90 54.50
CA PHE A 16 -36.79 -7.96 53.16
C PHE A 16 -36.14 -6.92 52.24
N TYR A 17 -36.06 -5.65 52.65
CA TYR A 17 -35.38 -4.62 51.87
C TYR A 17 -33.89 -4.93 51.67
N ILE A 18 -33.19 -5.42 52.70
CA ILE A 18 -31.79 -5.83 52.59
C ILE A 18 -31.65 -6.98 51.58
N THR A 19 -32.53 -7.98 51.62
CA THR A 19 -32.50 -9.10 50.67
C THR A 19 -32.81 -8.66 49.25
N VAL A 20 -33.77 -7.74 49.05
CA VAL A 20 -34.12 -7.20 47.73
C VAL A 20 -32.99 -6.33 47.17
N ILE A 21 -32.38 -5.48 47.99
CA ILE A 21 -31.23 -4.65 47.59
C ILE A 21 -30.03 -5.54 47.28
N SER A 22 -29.75 -6.55 48.10
CA SER A 22 -28.68 -7.52 47.87
C SER A 22 -28.91 -8.29 46.58
N LEU A 23 -30.13 -8.79 46.34
CA LEU A 23 -30.49 -9.48 45.10
C LEU A 23 -30.33 -8.57 43.89
N CYS A 24 -30.81 -7.33 43.97
CA CYS A 24 -30.65 -6.34 42.90
C CYS A 24 -29.18 -6.04 42.62
N PHE A 25 -28.35 -5.92 43.67
CA PHE A 25 -26.91 -5.73 43.53
C PHE A 25 -26.23 -6.93 42.88
N VAL A 26 -26.57 -8.16 43.29
CA VAL A 26 -26.03 -9.39 42.68
C VAL A 26 -26.41 -9.50 41.21
N VAL A 27 -27.68 -9.23 40.87
CA VAL A 27 -28.16 -9.24 39.48
C VAL A 27 -27.45 -8.17 38.64
N THR A 28 -27.31 -6.95 39.18
CA THR A 28 -26.61 -5.86 38.49
C THR A 28 -25.13 -6.17 38.33
N ALA A 29 -24.48 -6.71 39.37
CA ALA A 29 -23.08 -7.12 39.31
C ALA A 29 -22.88 -8.27 38.31
N ALA A 30 -23.77 -9.26 38.27
CA ALA A 30 -23.73 -10.33 37.27
C ALA A 30 -23.96 -9.81 35.85
N MET A 31 -24.87 -8.83 35.66
CA MET A 31 -25.10 -8.19 34.36
C MET A 31 -23.89 -7.38 33.92
N VAL A 32 -23.28 -6.59 34.81
CA VAL A 32 -22.06 -5.80 34.54
C VAL A 32 -20.89 -6.74 34.28
N LEU A 33 -20.64 -7.74 35.12
CA LEU A 33 -19.55 -8.72 34.91
C LEU A 33 -19.78 -9.61 33.69
N GLY A 34 -21.03 -9.93 33.34
CA GLY A 34 -21.37 -10.69 32.14
C GLY A 34 -21.22 -9.85 30.86
N TRP A 35 -21.57 -8.56 30.92
CA TRP A 35 -21.45 -7.62 29.81
C TRP A 35 -19.99 -7.18 29.58
N PHE A 36 -19.24 -6.91 30.66
CA PHE A 36 -17.80 -6.59 30.58
C PHE A 36 -16.89 -7.81 30.49
N GLY A 37 -17.38 -9.01 30.82
CA GLY A 37 -16.62 -10.26 30.80
C GLY A 37 -16.45 -10.88 29.41
N PHE A 38 -17.19 -10.41 28.41
CA PHE A 38 -17.06 -10.86 27.01
C PHE A 38 -16.65 -9.76 26.03
N ASP A 39 -16.69 -8.48 26.41
CA ASP A 39 -16.26 -7.35 25.57
C ASP A 39 -15.19 -6.50 26.27
N VAL A 40 -14.11 -7.17 26.70
CA VAL A 40 -12.85 -6.47 26.95
C VAL A 40 -12.33 -6.01 25.57
N PRO A 41 -12.13 -4.71 25.32
CA PRO A 41 -11.47 -4.28 24.09
C PRO A 41 -10.10 -4.97 24.06
N VAL A 42 -9.86 -5.70 22.97
CA VAL A 42 -8.72 -6.61 22.68
C VAL A 42 -7.32 -5.97 22.83
N ILE A 43 -7.21 -4.74 23.32
CA ILE A 43 -5.98 -3.93 23.34
C ILE A 43 -5.32 -3.86 24.73
N LEU A 44 -5.96 -4.30 25.82
CA LEU A 44 -5.39 -4.17 27.18
C LEU A 44 -5.06 -5.50 27.91
N ARG A 45 -5.22 -6.66 27.28
CA ARG A 45 -4.92 -7.97 27.89
C ARG A 45 -3.60 -8.57 27.40
N SER A 46 -2.52 -7.79 27.39
CA SER A 46 -1.16 -8.31 27.18
C SER A 46 -0.21 -7.85 28.28
N SER A 47 -0.29 -8.47 29.46
CA SER A 47 0.89 -8.71 30.30
C SER A 47 0.46 -9.65 31.42
N ASP A 48 1.17 -10.77 31.54
CA ASP A 48 1.09 -11.72 32.66
C ASP A 48 -0.21 -12.54 32.80
N GLU A 49 -0.25 -13.70 32.15
CA GLU A 49 0.18 -14.97 32.77
C GLU A 49 -0.36 -16.18 31.97
N THR A 50 0.56 -17.05 31.55
CA THR A 50 0.36 -18.50 31.35
C THR A 50 -0.77 -18.98 30.44
N GLU A 51 -0.84 -18.50 29.20
CA GLU A 51 -1.32 -19.34 28.10
C GLU A 51 -0.12 -19.90 27.36
N SER A 52 -0.17 -21.19 27.06
CA SER A 52 0.72 -21.92 26.16
C SER A 52 0.95 -21.07 24.91
N VAL A 53 2.05 -20.31 24.90
CA VAL A 53 2.50 -19.49 23.78
C VAL A 53 2.78 -20.47 22.65
N VAL A 54 1.82 -20.68 21.75
CA VAL A 54 2.16 -21.06 20.39
C VAL A 54 3.14 -19.98 19.97
N PRO A 55 4.41 -20.30 19.67
CA PRO A 55 5.36 -19.28 19.28
C PRO A 55 4.74 -18.59 18.07
N VAL A 56 4.31 -17.34 18.25
CA VAL A 56 3.99 -16.45 17.13
C VAL A 56 5.21 -16.58 16.24
N PRO A 57 5.08 -17.10 15.01
CA PRO A 57 6.24 -17.41 14.20
C PRO A 57 7.03 -16.13 14.10
N GLU A 58 8.21 -16.14 14.71
CA GLU A 58 9.09 -14.99 14.77
C GLU A 58 9.43 -14.68 13.32
N LYS A 59 8.77 -13.66 12.76
CA LYS A 59 8.99 -13.27 11.37
C LYS A 59 10.36 -12.62 11.37
N ARG A 60 11.38 -13.45 11.11
CA ARG A 60 12.77 -13.05 10.99
C ARG A 60 12.81 -11.73 10.21
N MET A 61 13.29 -10.67 10.85
CA MET A 61 13.49 -9.40 10.19
C MET A 61 14.58 -9.63 9.14
N VAL A 62 14.16 -9.86 7.90
CA VAL A 62 15.05 -9.89 6.74
C VAL A 62 15.15 -8.46 6.26
N GLN A 63 16.35 -7.91 6.29
CA GLN A 63 16.62 -6.62 5.65
C GLN A 63 16.36 -6.79 4.15
N VAL A 64 15.33 -6.12 3.65
CA VAL A 64 15.08 -6.01 2.21
C VAL A 64 15.62 -4.65 1.80
N ALA A 65 16.80 -4.64 1.19
CA ALA A 65 17.34 -3.44 0.57
C ALA A 65 16.63 -3.22 -0.78
N ASN A 66 16.10 -2.02 -1.00
CA ASN A 66 15.58 -1.60 -2.30
C ASN A 66 16.71 -0.90 -3.06
N PRO A 67 17.21 -1.47 -4.18
CA PRO A 67 18.27 -0.85 -4.96
C PRO A 67 17.76 0.29 -5.84
N PHE A 68 16.43 0.50 -5.94
CA PHE A 68 15.82 1.45 -6.87
C PHE A 68 15.19 2.63 -6.14
N ALA A 69 15.53 3.84 -6.55
CA ALA A 69 14.76 5.04 -6.26
C ALA A 69 14.62 5.90 -7.52
N LEU A 70 13.48 6.56 -7.65
CA LEU A 70 13.16 7.45 -8.76
C LEU A 70 12.58 8.74 -8.20
N GLU A 71 13.20 9.85 -8.54
CA GLU A 71 12.78 11.20 -8.17
C GLU A 71 12.36 11.98 -9.43
N MET A 72 11.54 13.00 -9.25
CA MET A 72 11.24 13.95 -10.33
C MET A 72 12.43 14.90 -10.49
N GLY A 73 12.89 15.08 -11.72
CA GLY A 73 13.97 16.02 -12.02
C GLY A 73 13.58 17.47 -11.71
N SER A 74 14.58 18.30 -11.48
CA SER A 74 14.42 19.71 -11.13
C SER A 74 14.07 20.61 -12.33
N SER A 75 14.14 20.06 -13.54
CA SER A 75 14.05 20.81 -14.79
C SER A 75 12.63 20.90 -15.35
N GLY A 76 12.06 22.11 -15.30
CA GLY A 76 10.92 22.54 -16.11
C GLY A 76 9.52 22.07 -15.68
N VAL A 77 8.50 22.59 -16.36
CA VAL A 77 7.10 22.15 -16.22
C VAL A 77 6.96 20.82 -16.95
N ALA A 78 6.72 19.73 -16.22
CA ALA A 78 6.46 18.44 -16.83
C ALA A 78 5.11 18.46 -17.56
N SER A 79 5.05 18.05 -18.82
CA SER A 79 3.80 17.87 -19.59
C SER A 79 3.99 16.83 -20.69
N VAL A 80 2.91 16.41 -21.34
CA VAL A 80 3.00 15.48 -22.48
C VAL A 80 3.79 16.07 -23.65
N THR A 81 3.63 17.37 -23.91
CA THR A 81 4.28 18.07 -25.02
C THR A 81 5.69 18.56 -24.69
N GLU A 82 5.93 18.99 -23.45
CA GLU A 82 7.23 19.48 -22.98
C GLU A 82 8.12 18.37 -22.40
N GLY A 83 7.58 17.15 -22.20
CA GLY A 83 8.31 16.01 -21.65
C GLY A 83 8.42 16.03 -20.13
N VAL A 84 9.19 15.08 -19.60
CA VAL A 84 9.48 14.94 -18.17
C VAL A 84 10.96 14.64 -17.95
N SER A 85 11.51 15.22 -16.89
CA SER A 85 12.85 14.94 -16.40
C SER A 85 12.74 14.00 -15.20
N LEU A 86 13.46 12.88 -15.22
CA LEU A 86 13.46 11.88 -14.16
C LEU A 86 14.88 11.72 -13.60
N LEU A 87 15.01 11.69 -12.28
CA LEU A 87 16.28 11.50 -11.59
C LEU A 87 16.27 10.14 -10.86
N PRO A 88 16.85 9.10 -11.47
CA PRO A 88 17.04 7.82 -10.81
C PRO A 88 18.20 7.89 -9.82
N CYS A 89 17.98 7.40 -8.60
CA CYS A 89 18.97 7.30 -7.54
C CYS A 89 19.14 5.83 -7.15
N CYS A 90 19.83 5.04 -7.97
CA CYS A 90 19.99 3.60 -7.74
C CYS A 90 21.28 3.27 -6.98
N LEU A 91 21.30 2.15 -6.26
CA LEU A 91 22.50 1.66 -5.56
C LEU A 91 23.43 0.83 -6.47
N GLU A 92 22.89 0.33 -7.58
CA GLU A 92 23.55 -0.56 -8.54
C GLU A 92 23.34 -0.03 -9.96
N PRO A 93 24.14 -0.49 -10.94
CA PRO A 93 23.90 -0.22 -12.35
C PRO A 93 22.50 -0.69 -12.77
N CYS A 94 21.71 0.25 -13.29
CA CYS A 94 20.30 0.05 -13.58
C CYS A 94 19.94 0.51 -15.00
N VAL A 95 18.84 -0.01 -15.52
CA VAL A 95 18.23 0.44 -16.76
C VAL A 95 16.89 1.07 -16.43
N LEU A 96 16.75 2.36 -16.75
CA LEU A 96 15.50 3.11 -16.68
C LEU A 96 14.80 3.03 -18.03
N SER A 97 13.62 2.42 -18.07
CA SER A 97 12.77 2.35 -19.26
C SER A 97 11.49 3.16 -19.04
N CYS A 98 11.29 4.18 -19.84
CA CYS A 98 10.13 5.07 -19.81
C CYS A 98 9.18 4.71 -20.94
N TYR A 99 7.99 4.24 -20.58
CA TYR A 99 6.94 3.88 -21.51
C TYR A 99 5.82 4.90 -21.49
N TRP A 100 5.55 5.50 -22.63
CA TRP A 100 4.50 6.49 -22.80
C TRP A 100 3.21 5.85 -23.28
N GLY A 101 2.08 6.23 -22.69
CA GLY A 101 0.75 5.80 -23.13
C GLY A 101 0.43 4.32 -22.92
N CYS A 102 0.94 3.73 -21.83
CA CYS A 102 0.67 2.33 -21.48
C CYS A 102 -0.82 2.11 -21.21
N GLY A 103 -1.40 1.07 -21.80
CA GLY A 103 -2.76 0.65 -21.46
C GLY A 103 -2.88 0.29 -19.96
N VAL A 104 -3.84 0.89 -19.26
CA VAL A 104 -4.05 0.67 -17.81
C VAL A 104 -4.32 -0.81 -17.53
N HIS A 105 -5.20 -1.43 -18.32
CA HIS A 105 -5.52 -2.85 -18.19
C HIS A 105 -4.34 -3.77 -18.55
N ALA A 106 -3.52 -3.39 -19.55
CA ALA A 106 -2.34 -4.14 -19.92
C ALA A 106 -1.28 -4.11 -18.79
N LEU A 107 -1.04 -2.93 -18.21
CA LEU A 107 -0.14 -2.79 -17.06
C LEU A 107 -0.64 -3.59 -15.86
N GLN A 108 -1.93 -3.50 -15.54
CA GLN A 108 -2.53 -4.25 -14.45
C GLN A 108 -2.40 -5.77 -14.68
N GLY A 109 -2.68 -6.25 -15.89
CA GLY A 109 -2.53 -7.66 -16.26
C GLY A 109 -1.08 -8.15 -16.17
N ALA A 110 -0.12 -7.33 -16.62
CA ALA A 110 1.31 -7.61 -16.51
C ALA A 110 1.74 -7.76 -15.04
N LEU A 111 1.32 -6.83 -14.17
CA LEU A 111 1.63 -6.88 -12.74
C LEU A 111 0.95 -8.05 -12.01
N GLN A 112 -0.29 -8.39 -12.38
CA GLN A 112 -0.98 -9.57 -11.84
C GLN A 112 -0.30 -10.88 -12.24
N THR A 113 0.12 -10.97 -13.50
CA THR A 113 0.87 -12.11 -14.03
C THR A 113 2.23 -12.22 -13.35
N HIS A 114 2.89 -11.10 -13.04
CA HIS A 114 4.13 -11.09 -12.26
C HIS A 114 3.95 -11.64 -10.84
N GLN A 115 2.82 -11.32 -10.18
CA GLN A 115 2.55 -11.78 -8.82
C GLN A 115 2.24 -13.28 -8.74
N HIS A 116 1.53 -13.83 -9.73
CA HIS A 116 1.02 -15.20 -9.70
C HIS A 116 1.73 -16.16 -10.66
N GLY A 117 2.56 -15.64 -11.56
CA GLY A 117 3.23 -16.38 -12.61
C GLY A 117 4.69 -16.71 -12.30
N PRO A 118 5.29 -17.67 -13.03
CA PRO A 118 6.69 -18.02 -12.88
C PRO A 118 7.66 -16.98 -13.48
N SER A 119 7.17 -16.13 -14.39
CA SER A 119 7.97 -15.13 -15.11
C SER A 119 8.10 -13.84 -14.30
N LYS A 120 9.30 -13.56 -13.80
CA LYS A 120 9.62 -12.30 -13.13
C LYS A 120 9.92 -11.19 -14.15
N LEU A 121 9.47 -9.96 -13.87
CA LEU A 121 9.70 -8.79 -14.72
C LEU A 121 11.09 -8.23 -14.44
N THR A 122 12.13 -8.98 -14.81
CA THR A 122 13.54 -8.66 -14.49
C THR A 122 14.23 -7.83 -15.56
N THR A 123 13.66 -7.77 -16.77
CA THR A 123 14.25 -7.05 -17.91
C THR A 123 13.22 -6.17 -18.61
N PRO A 124 13.64 -5.09 -19.27
CA PRO A 124 12.74 -4.25 -20.06
C PRO A 124 12.01 -5.02 -21.17
N HIS A 125 12.66 -6.03 -21.77
CA HIS A 125 12.05 -6.86 -22.81
C HIS A 125 10.91 -7.73 -22.27
N LEU A 126 11.10 -8.37 -21.11
CA LEU A 126 10.04 -9.14 -20.46
C LEU A 126 8.86 -8.24 -20.07
N PHE A 127 9.14 -7.00 -19.68
CA PHE A 127 8.10 -6.01 -19.41
C PHE A 127 7.32 -5.61 -20.67
N GLN A 128 7.99 -5.38 -21.80
CA GLN A 128 7.33 -5.11 -23.08
C GLN A 128 6.42 -6.26 -23.54
N GLU A 129 6.89 -7.49 -23.40
CA GLU A 129 6.12 -8.68 -23.73
C GLU A 129 4.90 -8.85 -22.81
N ALA A 130 5.07 -8.62 -21.49
CA ALA A 130 3.98 -8.67 -20.52
C ALA A 130 2.93 -7.57 -20.76
N LEU A 131 3.34 -6.41 -21.27
CA LEU A 131 2.42 -5.35 -21.71
C LEU A 131 1.74 -5.66 -23.05
N HIS A 132 2.09 -6.76 -23.72
CA HIS A 132 1.67 -7.06 -25.09
C HIS A 132 1.94 -5.89 -26.06
N PHE A 133 3.04 -5.16 -25.84
CA PHE A 133 3.43 -3.97 -26.60
C PHE A 133 2.35 -2.87 -26.63
N GLN A 134 1.46 -2.81 -25.63
CA GLN A 134 0.41 -1.79 -25.52
C GLN A 134 0.94 -0.47 -24.94
N TYR A 135 1.85 0.18 -25.66
CA TYR A 135 2.39 1.52 -25.36
C TYR A 135 2.59 2.30 -26.68
N HIS A 136 2.76 3.62 -26.61
CA HIS A 136 2.97 4.48 -27.78
C HIS A 136 4.44 4.75 -28.07
N HIS A 137 5.22 5.02 -27.03
CA HIS A 137 6.65 5.28 -27.18
C HIS A 137 7.43 4.68 -26.01
N CYS A 138 8.66 4.25 -26.26
CA CYS A 138 9.56 3.69 -25.25
C CYS A 138 10.95 4.28 -25.44
N GLN A 139 11.54 4.76 -24.34
CA GLN A 139 12.95 5.16 -24.26
C GLN A 139 13.61 4.45 -23.09
N SER A 140 14.83 3.97 -23.30
CA SER A 140 15.61 3.30 -22.25
C SER A 140 16.95 3.99 -22.07
N PHE A 141 17.35 4.19 -20.82
CA PHE A 141 18.60 4.80 -20.40
C PHE A 141 19.37 3.82 -19.52
N HIS A 142 20.65 3.63 -19.82
CA HIS A 142 21.54 2.80 -19.04
C HIS A 142 22.32 3.69 -18.07
N MET A 143 22.34 3.33 -16.79
CA MET A 143 22.87 4.17 -15.73
C MET A 143 23.92 3.40 -14.95
N SER A 144 25.03 4.05 -14.62
CA SER A 144 25.97 3.48 -13.65
C SER A 144 25.46 3.77 -12.22
N GLY A 145 25.82 2.92 -11.25
CA GLY A 145 25.32 3.05 -9.87
C GLY A 145 25.72 4.34 -9.15
N GLU A 146 26.70 5.09 -9.65
CA GLU A 146 27.14 6.38 -9.07
C GLU A 146 26.57 7.60 -9.83
N ASP A 147 25.98 7.41 -11.02
CA ASP A 147 25.50 8.51 -11.84
C ASP A 147 24.14 9.02 -11.34
N ARG A 148 24.14 10.24 -10.79
CA ARG A 148 22.93 11.00 -10.46
C ARG A 148 22.56 11.95 -11.61
N GLU A 149 22.50 11.40 -12.82
CA GLU A 149 22.14 12.17 -14.01
C GLU A 149 20.62 12.29 -14.17
N GLU A 150 20.15 13.48 -14.51
CA GLU A 150 18.75 13.67 -14.89
C GLU A 150 18.53 13.15 -16.32
N HIS A 151 17.56 12.26 -16.50
CA HIS A 151 17.16 11.74 -17.80
C HIS A 151 15.87 12.38 -18.26
N TYR A 152 15.93 13.05 -19.41
CA TYR A 152 14.78 13.66 -20.04
C TYR A 152 14.14 12.68 -21.05
N THR A 153 12.82 12.51 -20.94
CA THR A 153 12.02 11.74 -21.90
C THR A 153 10.81 12.55 -22.33
N LYS A 154 10.40 12.38 -23.59
CA LYS A 154 9.31 13.15 -24.20
C LYS A 154 8.55 12.29 -25.20
N MET A 155 7.25 12.55 -25.33
CA MET A 155 6.45 12.00 -26.42
C MET A 155 6.95 12.54 -27.77
N PRO A 156 7.32 11.67 -28.73
CA PRO A 156 7.72 12.10 -30.07
C PRO A 156 6.63 12.91 -30.76
N ALA A 157 7.01 14.08 -31.31
CA ALA A 157 6.05 15.01 -31.92
C ALA A 157 5.42 14.45 -33.21
N ASP A 158 6.09 13.51 -33.88
CA ASP A 158 5.63 12.79 -35.08
C ASP A 158 4.40 11.90 -34.81
N LEU A 159 4.20 11.45 -33.56
CA LEU A 159 3.00 10.69 -33.19
C LEU A 159 1.77 11.58 -33.03
N GLY A 160 1.93 12.90 -32.88
CA GLY A 160 0.83 13.86 -32.75
C GLY A 160 -0.05 13.64 -31.51
N ILE A 161 0.44 12.90 -30.51
CA ILE A 161 -0.31 12.62 -29.27
C ILE A 161 -0.10 13.78 -28.30
N THR A 162 -1.18 14.50 -28.00
CA THR A 162 -1.15 15.62 -27.03
C THR A 162 -1.97 15.34 -25.78
N ASP A 163 -2.79 14.28 -25.76
CA ASP A 163 -3.60 13.86 -24.62
C ASP A 163 -3.83 12.34 -24.58
N PHE A 164 -4.24 11.82 -23.42
CA PHE A 164 -4.55 10.40 -23.21
C PHE A 164 -6.05 10.11 -22.97
N GLY A 165 -6.93 10.97 -23.47
CA GLY A 165 -8.37 10.85 -23.36
C GLY A 165 -8.97 11.48 -22.09
N LEU A 166 -10.29 11.30 -21.95
CA LEU A 166 -11.05 11.78 -20.79
C LEU A 166 -10.91 10.82 -19.58
N LEU A 167 -11.32 11.28 -18.40
CA LEU A 167 -11.40 10.45 -17.21
C LEU A 167 -12.67 9.56 -17.24
N PRO A 168 -12.61 8.29 -16.80
CA PRO A 168 -11.39 7.55 -16.40
C PRO A 168 -10.53 7.20 -17.63
N ARG A 169 -9.22 7.41 -17.51
CA ARG A 169 -8.28 7.19 -18.62
C ARG A 169 -8.09 5.71 -18.89
N GLU A 170 -7.99 5.36 -20.17
CA GLU A 170 -7.61 4.00 -20.61
C GLU A 170 -6.10 3.80 -20.64
N ARG A 171 -5.32 4.89 -20.62
CA ARG A 171 -3.86 4.87 -20.74
C ARG A 171 -3.18 5.75 -19.71
N TYR A 172 -2.11 5.23 -19.12
CA TYR A 172 -1.21 5.99 -18.26
C TYR A 172 -0.28 6.85 -19.12
N PRO A 173 -0.05 8.13 -18.75
CA PRO A 173 0.84 9.00 -19.50
C PRO A 173 2.24 8.44 -19.60
N ILE A 174 2.82 8.08 -18.45
CA ILE A 174 4.18 7.56 -18.34
C ILE A 174 4.22 6.45 -17.30
N VAL A 175 4.87 5.35 -17.67
CA VAL A 175 5.24 4.26 -16.76
C VAL A 175 6.75 4.13 -16.82
N ALA A 176 7.42 4.50 -15.74
CA ALA A 176 8.86 4.38 -15.58
C ALA A 176 9.19 3.05 -14.88
N VAL A 177 10.07 2.26 -15.48
CA VAL A 177 10.48 0.96 -14.97
C VAL A 177 11.98 0.95 -14.76
N LEU A 178 12.41 0.65 -13.54
CA LEU A 178 13.81 0.45 -13.19
C LEU A 178 14.07 -1.05 -13.05
N THR A 179 15.10 -1.54 -13.73
CA THR A 179 15.58 -2.93 -13.64
C THR A 179 17.09 -2.95 -13.47
N LEU A 180 17.64 -3.97 -12.80
CA LEU A 180 19.09 -4.13 -12.69
C LEU A 180 19.68 -4.45 -14.06
N ALA A 181 20.77 -3.74 -14.42
CA ALA A 181 21.47 -3.95 -15.68
C ALA A 181 22.17 -5.32 -15.72
N GLU A 182 22.83 -5.66 -14.61
CA GLU A 182 23.65 -6.87 -14.50
C GLU A 182 22.87 -8.03 -13.88
N SER A 183 23.15 -9.25 -14.35
CA SER A 183 22.48 -10.44 -13.83
C SER A 183 22.99 -10.86 -12.46
N GLU A 184 24.27 -10.61 -12.14
CA GLU A 184 24.87 -11.00 -10.85
C GLU A 184 24.24 -10.24 -9.67
N ALA A 185 23.95 -8.95 -9.87
CA ALA A 185 23.25 -8.13 -8.89
C ALA A 185 21.82 -8.64 -8.60
N ARG A 186 21.17 -9.33 -9.56
CA ARG A 186 19.79 -9.82 -9.38
C ARG A 186 19.66 -10.92 -8.34
N ASP A 187 20.75 -11.66 -8.08
CA ASP A 187 20.75 -12.71 -7.07
C ASP A 187 20.97 -12.15 -5.66
N THR A 188 21.45 -10.91 -5.54
CA THR A 188 21.70 -10.20 -4.27
C THR A 188 20.44 -9.56 -3.70
N TYR A 189 19.51 -9.11 -4.56
CA TYR A 189 18.32 -8.35 -4.14
C TYR A 189 17.03 -9.15 -4.31
N ASN A 190 16.14 -9.05 -3.32
CA ASN A 190 14.79 -9.62 -3.42
C ASN A 190 13.86 -8.80 -4.34
N ILE A 191 14.17 -7.52 -4.54
CA ILE A 191 13.40 -6.61 -5.40
C ILE A 191 14.01 -6.62 -6.79
N VAL A 192 13.26 -7.12 -7.77
CA VAL A 192 13.74 -7.35 -9.14
C VAL A 192 13.55 -6.16 -10.08
N ALA A 193 12.54 -5.32 -9.80
CA ALA A 193 12.23 -4.13 -10.58
C ALA A 193 11.40 -3.16 -9.73
N SER A 194 11.46 -1.87 -10.10
CA SER A 194 10.55 -0.84 -9.61
C SER A 194 9.71 -0.32 -10.76
N VAL A 195 8.40 -0.18 -10.55
CA VAL A 195 7.46 0.32 -11.56
C VAL A 195 6.74 1.53 -10.97
N THR A 196 6.92 2.69 -11.60
CA THR A 196 6.36 3.97 -11.15
C THR A 196 5.48 4.55 -12.25
N VAL A 197 4.22 4.81 -11.93
CA VAL A 197 3.32 5.53 -12.82
C VAL A 197 3.45 7.02 -12.56
N VAL A 198 3.83 7.79 -13.58
CA VAL A 198 3.98 9.24 -13.51
C VAL A 198 2.85 9.90 -14.29
N HIS A 199 2.01 10.63 -13.58
CA HIS A 199 0.95 11.43 -14.16
C HIS A 199 1.49 12.81 -14.52
N VAL A 200 1.53 13.12 -15.81
CA VAL A 200 1.88 14.44 -16.33
C VAL A 200 0.64 15.12 -16.92
N PRO A 201 0.55 16.46 -16.85
CA PRO A 201 -0.54 17.22 -17.43
C PRO A 201 -0.51 17.16 -18.95
N ASP A 202 -1.68 17.24 -19.55
CA ASP A 202 -1.93 17.21 -20.99
C ASP A 202 -3.01 18.21 -21.39
N ASP A 203 -3.32 18.30 -22.70
CA ASP A 203 -4.28 19.28 -23.22
C ASP A 203 -5.69 19.16 -22.60
N LYS A 204 -6.06 17.98 -22.10
CA LYS A 204 -7.37 17.71 -21.50
C LYS A 204 -7.35 17.80 -19.97
N TYR A 205 -6.19 17.68 -19.35
CA TYR A 205 -6.02 17.68 -17.90
C TYR A 205 -4.76 18.43 -17.52
N SER A 206 -4.93 19.69 -17.14
CA SER A 206 -3.88 20.46 -16.49
C SER A 206 -3.84 20.14 -14.98
N LEU A 207 -2.65 20.16 -14.39
CA LEU A 207 -2.46 20.10 -12.93
C LEU A 207 -2.71 21.47 -12.26
N GLU A 208 -3.43 22.37 -12.93
CA GLU A 208 -3.75 23.67 -12.37
C GLU A 208 -4.88 23.52 -11.33
N HIS A 209 -4.53 23.79 -10.07
CA HIS A 209 -5.33 23.80 -8.85
C HIS A 209 -5.44 22.47 -8.06
N VAL A 210 -4.47 22.26 -7.17
CA VAL A 210 -4.72 21.91 -5.76
C VAL A 210 -4.14 23.02 -4.89
#